data_AF-A0A348YCA9-F1
#
_entry.id   AF-A0A348YCA9-F1
#
_cell.length_a   1.000
_cell.length_b   1.000
_cell.length_c   1.000
_cell.angle_alpha   90.00
_cell.angle_beta   90.00
_cell.angle_gamma   90.00
#
_symmetry.space_group_name_H-M   'P 1'
#
loop_
_entity.id
_entity.type
_entity.pdbx_description
1 polymer ?
#
loop_
_entity_poly.entity_id
_entity_poly.type
_entity_poly.pdbx_seq_one_letter_code
_entity_poly.pdbx_strand_id
1 'polypeptide(L)'
;EEKQSYEEGCLSVPDVYDKVERPNKVRIEALDQDGNAIDEEVEGLLAVCIQHEMDHLSGVIFVDYLSRLKQTRARDKVRKILKIREKQGEQVAEKEPQPANS
;
A
#
# COMPACT_ATOMS: atom_id res chain seq x y z
N GLU A 1 21.74 0.83 -7.64
CA GLU A 1 20.49 1.60 -7.50
C GLU A 1 20.59 2.46 -6.26
N GLU A 2 20.32 3.76 -6.38
CA GLU A 2 20.25 4.66 -5.25
C GLU A 2 18.89 4.49 -4.57
N LYS A 3 18.91 3.94 -3.35
CA LYS A 3 17.73 3.78 -2.52
C LYS A 3 17.60 4.97 -1.58
N GLN A 4 16.38 5.42 -1.36
CA GLN A 4 16.07 6.48 -0.44
C GLN A 4 15.01 6.01 0.56
N SER A 5 15.16 6.47 1.80
CA SER A 5 14.22 6.16 2.87
C SER A 5 13.06 7.15 2.83
N TYR A 6 11.84 6.62 2.76
CA TYR A 6 10.58 7.38 2.80
C TYR A 6 9.71 6.90 3.96
N GLU A 7 9.00 7.83 4.61
CA GLU A 7 7.95 7.49 5.59
C GLU A 7 6.69 7.10 4.82
N GLU A 8 6.30 5.83 4.92
CA GLU A 8 5.13 5.26 4.24
C GLU A 8 4.02 4.98 5.24
N GLY A 9 2.78 5.16 4.78
CA GLY A 9 1.57 4.64 5.40
C GLY A 9 0.71 3.93 4.35
N CYS A 10 -0.31 3.19 4.78
CA CYS A 10 -1.21 2.50 3.88
C CYS A 10 -2.64 2.54 4.41
N LEU A 11 -3.62 2.80 3.54
CA LEU A 11 -5.05 2.79 3.93
C LEU A 11 -5.49 1.41 4.46
N SER A 12 -4.88 0.33 3.96
CA SER A 12 -5.11 -1.05 4.43
C SER A 12 -4.47 -1.34 5.80
N VAL A 13 -3.55 -0.49 6.27
CA VAL A 13 -2.85 -0.63 7.56
C VAL A 13 -3.04 0.65 8.38
N PRO A 14 -4.25 0.88 8.93
CA PRO A 14 -4.62 2.15 9.53
C PRO A 14 -3.71 2.55 10.70
N ASP A 15 -3.42 3.84 10.77
CA ASP A 15 -2.57 4.51 11.77
C ASP A 15 -1.15 3.95 11.91
N VAL A 16 -0.62 3.22 10.92
CA VAL A 16 0.78 2.77 10.92
C VAL A 16 1.57 3.57 9.90
N TYR A 17 2.65 4.19 10.36
CA TYR A 17 3.62 4.91 9.52
C TYR A 17 5.02 4.48 9.94
N ASP A 18 5.88 4.15 8.99
CA ASP A 18 7.28 3.82 9.25
C ASP A 18 8.13 4.03 8.00
N LYS A 19 9.46 4.03 8.19
CA LYS A 19 10.41 4.23 7.11
C LYS A 19 10.67 2.93 6.33
N VAL A 20 10.58 3.01 5.01
CA VAL A 20 10.93 1.93 4.06
C VAL A 20 11.95 2.47 3.06
N GLU A 21 12.90 1.63 2.64
CA GLU A 21 13.88 1.98 1.62
C GLU A 21 13.42 1.48 0.25
N ARG A 22 13.27 2.41 -0.70
CA ARG A 22 12.92 2.11 -2.09
C ARG A 22 13.90 2.76 -3.05
N PRO A 23 14.10 2.19 -4.25
CA PRO A 23 14.65 2.92 -5.39
C PRO A 23 14.01 4.31 -5.52
N ASN A 24 14.84 5.36 -5.51
CA ASN A 24 14.35 6.73 -5.65
C ASN A 24 13.91 7.06 -7.08
N LYS A 25 14.34 6.25 -8.06
CA LYS A 25 14.03 6.38 -9.47
C LYS A 25 13.73 5.00 -10.06
N VAL A 26 12.65 4.88 -10.81
CA VAL A 26 12.23 3.65 -11.49
C VAL A 26 11.74 3.98 -12.91
N ARG A 27 11.83 3.02 -13.82
CA ARG A 27 11.17 3.09 -15.12
C ARG A 27 9.88 2.29 -15.06
N ILE A 28 8.78 2.85 -15.54
CA ILE A 28 7.47 2.23 -15.52
C ILE A 28 6.98 1.96 -16.94
N GLU A 29 6.30 0.85 -17.12
CA GLU A 29 5.56 0.52 -18.33
C GLU A 29 4.11 0.27 -17.92
N ALA A 30 3.18 1.04 -18.47
CA ALA A 30 1.76 0.99 -18.11
C ALA A 30 0.86 1.43 -19.27
N LEU A 31 -0.45 1.36 -19.05
CA LEU A 31 -1.45 1.97 -19.92
C LEU A 31 -2.16 3.07 -19.15
N ASP A 32 -2.45 4.18 -19.83
CA ASP A 32 -3.34 5.21 -19.29
C ASP A 32 -4.82 4.74 -19.30
N GLN A 33 -5.72 5.60 -18.83
CA GLN A 33 -7.15 5.31 -18.77
C GLN A 33 -7.82 5.10 -20.14
N ASP A 34 -7.20 5.61 -21.22
CA ASP A 34 -7.67 5.49 -22.60
C ASP A 34 -6.98 4.33 -23.34
N GLY A 35 -6.07 3.61 -22.67
CA GLY A 35 -5.32 2.48 -23.21
C GLY A 35 -4.06 2.86 -23.98
N ASN A 36 -3.60 4.11 -23.93
CA ASN A 36 -2.33 4.51 -24.54
C ASN A 36 -1.15 4.07 -23.68
N ALA A 37 -0.07 3.65 -24.33
CA ALA A 37 1.14 3.20 -23.65
C ALA A 37 1.87 4.35 -22.94
N ILE A 38 2.26 4.11 -21.70
CA ILE A 38 3.17 4.92 -20.91
C ILE A 38 4.47 4.14 -20.74
N ASP A 39 5.59 4.77 -21.05
CA ASP A 39 6.95 4.29 -20.78
C ASP A 39 7.81 5.49 -20.38
N GLU A 40 8.01 5.66 -19.07
CA GLU A 40 8.71 6.83 -18.53
C GLU A 40 9.54 6.50 -17.28
N GLU A 41 10.54 7.34 -17.02
CA GLU A 41 11.28 7.32 -15.76
C GLU A 41 10.62 8.28 -14.77
N VAL A 42 10.28 7.75 -13.59
CA VAL A 42 9.69 8.52 -12.49
C VAL A 42 10.61 8.48 -11.28
N GLU A 43 10.56 9.54 -10.48
CA GLU A 43 11.42 9.68 -9.30
C GLU A 43 10.69 10.27 -8.10
N GLY A 44 11.36 10.23 -6.94
CA GLY A 44 10.87 10.83 -5.71
C GLY A 44 9.60 10.16 -5.19
N LEU A 45 8.65 10.97 -4.73
CA LEU A 45 7.42 10.47 -4.11
C LEU A 45 6.57 9.63 -5.08
N LEU A 46 6.52 10.00 -6.37
CA LEU A 46 5.75 9.25 -7.36
C LEU A 46 6.32 7.84 -7.56
N ALA A 47 7.65 7.71 -7.65
CA ALA A 47 8.32 6.42 -7.71
C ALA A 47 8.00 5.54 -6.49
N VAL A 48 7.99 6.12 -5.29
CA VAL A 48 7.64 5.42 -4.05
C VAL A 48 6.19 4.95 -4.06
N CYS A 49 5.25 5.83 -4.42
CA CYS A 49 3.83 5.49 -4.51
C CYS A 49 3.57 4.37 -5.52
N ILE A 50 4.15 4.43 -6.72
CA ILE A 50 3.96 3.38 -7.72
C ILE A 50 4.49 2.04 -7.21
N GLN A 51 5.69 2.03 -6.62
CA GLN A 51 6.24 0.80 -6.03
C GLN A 51 5.35 0.24 -4.91
N HIS A 52 4.80 1.11 -4.05
CA HIS A 52 3.84 0.70 -3.01
C HIS A 52 2.58 0.06 -3.59
N GLU A 53 1.99 0.64 -4.63
CA GLU A 53 0.80 0.07 -5.26
C GLU A 53 1.10 -1.21 -6.05
N MET A 54 2.29 -1.30 -6.66
CA MET A 54 2.75 -2.54 -7.31
C MET A 54 2.96 -3.68 -6.32
N ASP A 55 3.40 -3.40 -5.10
CA ASP A 55 3.49 -4.39 -4.02
C ASP A 55 2.11 -4.98 -3.70
N HIS A 56 1.07 -4.15 -3.64
CA HIS A 56 -0.31 -4.63 -3.41
C HIS A 56 -0.77 -5.60 -4.50
N LEU A 57 -0.41 -5.37 -5.76
CA LEU A 57 -0.70 -6.31 -6.85
C LEU A 57 0.00 -7.66 -6.67
N SER A 58 1.12 -7.66 -5.94
CA SER A 58 1.90 -8.86 -5.60
C SER A 58 1.55 -9.45 -4.23
N GLY A 59 0.54 -8.90 -3.54
CA GLY A 59 0.14 -9.32 -2.19
C GLY A 59 1.16 -8.96 -1.10
N VAL A 60 2.05 -8.00 -1.37
CA VAL A 60 3.03 -7.47 -0.42
C VAL A 60 2.53 -6.13 0.09
N ILE A 61 2.70 -5.87 1.39
CA ILE A 61 2.36 -4.58 2.01
C ILE A 61 3.61 -3.98 2.66
N PHE A 62 3.67 -2.64 2.77
CA PHE A 62 4.91 -1.97 3.21
C PHE A 62 5.45 -2.45 4.57
N VAL A 63 4.56 -2.92 5.47
CA VAL A 63 4.98 -3.47 6.77
C VAL A 63 5.82 -4.73 6.66
N ASP A 64 5.72 -5.48 5.55
CA ASP A 64 6.50 -6.70 5.31
C ASP A 64 8.00 -6.41 5.18
N TYR A 65 8.37 -5.19 4.78
CA TYR A 65 9.77 -4.72 4.75
C TYR A 65 10.31 -4.32 6.12
N LEU A 66 9.46 -4.19 7.14
CA LEU A 66 9.88 -3.81 8.49
C LEU A 66 10.41 -5.02 9.28
N SER A 67 11.09 -4.75 10.39
CA SER A 67 11.53 -5.83 11.29
C SER A 67 10.34 -6.59 11.88
N ARG A 68 10.52 -7.87 12.23
CA ARG A 68 9.47 -8.72 12.83
C ARG A 68 8.78 -8.08 14.05
N LEU A 69 9.55 -7.34 14.86
CA LEU A 69 9.00 -6.62 16.02
C LEU A 69 8.04 -5.50 15.58
N LYS A 70 8.42 -4.74 14.55
CA LYS A 70 7.57 -3.67 13.98
C LYS A 70 6.33 -4.24 13.30
N GLN A 71 6.46 -5.33 12.54
CA GLN A 71 5.33 -6.06 11.96
C GLN A 71 4.33 -6.52 13.03
N THR A 72 4.82 -7.09 14.12
CA THR A 72 3.97 -7.54 15.23
C THR A 72 3.21 -6.37 15.85
N ARG A 73 3.89 -5.25 16.12
CA ARG A 73 3.27 -4.02 16.64
C ARG A 73 2.24 -3.43 15.69
N ALA A 74 2.52 -3.41 14.38
CA ALA A 74 1.57 -2.95 13.37
C ALA A 74 0.29 -3.79 13.39
N ARG A 75 0.42 -5.13 13.39
CA ARG A 75 -0.73 -6.04 13.47
C ARG A 75 -1.57 -5.83 14.73
N ASP A 76 -0.94 -5.65 15.87
CA ASP A 76 -1.64 -5.42 17.13
C ASP A 76 -2.35 -4.06 17.16
N LYS A 77 -1.74 -3.02 16.57
CA LYS A 77 -2.33 -1.70 16.41
C LYS A 77 -3.57 -1.75 15.51
N VAL A 78 -3.47 -2.36 14.33
CA VAL A 78 -4.59 -2.54 13.40
C VAL A 78 -5.72 -3.31 14.06
N ARG A 79 -5.43 -4.44 14.74
CA ARG A 79 -6.44 -5.21 15.46
C ARG A 79 -7.16 -4.38 16.53
N LYS A 80 -6.46 -3.51 17.25
CA LYS A 80 -7.06 -2.63 18.25
C LYS A 80 -7.98 -1.59 17.61
N ILE A 81 -7.56 -0.99 16.50
CA ILE A 81 -8.34 0.03 15.77
C ILE A 81 -9.62 -0.58 15.22
N LEU A 82 -9.55 -1.73 14.56
CA LEU A 82 -10.72 -2.42 14.02
C LEU A 82 -11.76 -2.71 15.12
N LYS A 83 -11.32 -3.21 16.28
CA LYS A 83 -12.20 -3.42 17.44
C LYS A 83 -12.84 -2.14 17.98
N ILE A 84 -12.16 -0.99 17.87
CA ILE A 84 -12.72 0.30 18.30
C ILE A 84 -13.79 0.76 17.30
N ARG A 85 -13.50 0.68 15.99
CA ARG A 85 -14.43 1.04 14.91
C ARG A 85 -15.70 0.18 14.94
N GLU A 86 -15.55 -1.12 15.13
CA GLU A 86 -16.67 -2.05 15.33
C GLU A 86 -17.59 -1.62 16.49
N LYS A 87 -17.00 -1.21 17.63
CA LYS A 87 -17.76 -0.74 18.80
C LYS A 87 -18.42 0.62 18.58
N GLN A 88 -17.90 1.43 17.66
CA GLN A 88 -18.40 2.77 17.35
C GLN A 88 -19.46 2.76 16.22
N GLY A 89 -19.78 1.59 15.67
CA GLY A 89 -20.83 1.46 14.64
C GLY A 89 -20.43 2.01 13.27
N GLU A 90 -19.14 2.25 13.03
CA GLU A 90 -18.66 2.58 11.69
C GLU A 90 -18.76 1.33 10.81
N GLN A 91 -19.74 1.32 9.89
CA GLN A 91 -19.91 0.28 8.90
C GLN A 91 -18.64 0.19 8.04
N VAL A 92 -17.95 -0.95 8.11
CA VAL A 92 -16.95 -1.32 7.09
C VAL A 92 -17.73 -1.47 5.80
N ALA A 93 -17.36 -0.72 4.76
CA ALA A 93 -17.94 -0.87 3.43
C ALA A 93 -17.77 -2.34 2.99
N GLU A 94 -18.87 -3.09 3.07
CA GLU A 94 -18.98 -4.41 2.45
C GLU A 94 -18.74 -4.22 0.95
N LYS A 95 -17.65 -4.79 0.42
CA LYS A 95 -17.60 -5.06 -1.02
C LYS A 95 -18.61 -6.18 -1.25
N GLU A 96 -19.81 -5.82 -1.72
CA GLU A 96 -20.74 -6.78 -2.29
C GLU A 96 -19.98 -7.65 -3.32
N PRO A 97 -20.05 -8.98 -3.25
CA PRO A 97 -19.60 -9.81 -4.35
C PRO A 97 -20.53 -9.53 -5.53
N GLN A 98 -20.00 -8.93 -6.60
CA GLN A 98 -20.74 -8.77 -7.85
C GLN A 98 -21.24 -10.15 -8.31
N PRO A 99 -22.53 -10.31 -8.66
CA PRO A 99 -23.00 -11.56 -9.22
C PRO A 99 -22.25 -11.82 -10.53
N ALA A 100 -21.66 -13.01 -10.64
CA ALA A 100 -21.13 -13.52 -11.89
C ALA A 100 -22.28 -13.56 -12.91
N ASN A 101 -22.18 -12.74 -13.95
CA ASN A 101 -23.12 -12.77 -15.08
C ASN A 101 -23.08 -14.14 -15.77
N SER A 102 -24.26 -14.73 -15.98
CA SER A 102 -24.55 -15.78 -16.96
C SER A 102 -25.89 -15.47 -17.63
#